data_AF-A0A949EV02-F1
#
_entry.id   AF-A0A949EV02-F1
#
_cell.length_a   1.000
_cell.length_b   1.000
_cell.length_c   1.000
_cell.angle_alpha   90.00
_cell.angle_beta   90.00
_cell.angle_gamma   90.00
#
_symmetry.space_group_name_H-M   'P 1'
#
loop_
_entity.id
_entity.type
_entity.pdbx_description
1 polymer ?
#
loop_
_entity_poly.entity_id
_entity_poly.type
_entity_poly.pdbx_seq_one_letter_code
_entity_poly.pdbx_strand_id
1 'polypeptide(L)'
;MSTPASPIPVRITDRTGESTPELKNRVRRFVELAEQVEAHRLTGSSPGFMNFTLEADLDTGTTIGGLVTVTPDDPDLWELLATRERTLVFVEDEPLHLTKVAAAIGREHPGLREATKLLGQLYREWKSKPRFLVQKFPNAAPPGLPDGSLLSLHVGPPTITSEIDLTSMTSDLELANLYLNSRLWHADEDKSQEWDSMTEMEKATCRKAAEGRAISGAGLVISALRLIRLLRQNGYDF
;
A
#
# COMPACT_ATOMS: atom_id res chain seq x y z
N MET A 1 22.07 -12.92 9.93
CA MET A 1 22.13 -11.77 10.86
C MET A 1 22.35 -10.54 9.99
N SER A 2 21.31 -9.73 9.77
CA SER A 2 21.39 -8.57 8.89
C SER A 2 21.67 -7.30 9.70
N THR A 3 22.67 -6.55 9.27
CA THR A 3 23.10 -5.28 9.84
C THR A 3 21.98 -4.24 9.83
N PRO A 4 21.81 -3.42 10.88
CA PRO A 4 20.88 -2.29 10.84
C PRO A 4 21.39 -1.26 9.84
N ALA A 5 20.48 -0.79 8.97
CA ALA A 5 20.78 0.26 8.00
C ALA A 5 21.34 1.49 8.71
N SER A 6 22.49 1.99 8.23
CA SER A 6 23.11 3.21 8.74
C SER A 6 22.15 4.41 8.64
N PRO A 7 22.13 5.31 9.63
CA PRO A 7 21.31 6.51 9.57
C PRO A 7 21.81 7.41 8.43
N ILE A 8 20.87 7.85 7.58
CA ILE A 8 21.13 8.76 6.46
C ILE A 8 21.75 10.05 7.02
N PRO A 9 22.94 10.49 6.56
CA PRO A 9 23.52 11.73 7.01
C PRO A 9 22.82 12.91 6.31
N VAL A 10 21.78 13.44 6.94
CA VAL A 10 21.14 14.69 6.51
C VAL A 10 22.04 15.85 6.94
N ARG A 11 22.78 16.46 6.01
CA ARG A 11 23.45 17.74 6.26
C ARG A 11 22.38 18.83 6.35
N ILE A 12 22.01 19.18 7.59
CA ILE A 12 21.15 20.32 7.89
C ILE A 12 22.01 21.59 7.84
N THR A 13 21.94 22.32 6.75
CA THR A 13 22.54 23.64 6.59
C THR A 13 21.44 24.68 6.53
N ASP A 14 21.54 25.66 7.42
CA ASP A 14 20.64 26.79 7.69
C ASP A 14 19.41 26.54 8.59
N ARG A 15 19.46 27.17 9.77
CA ARG A 15 18.29 27.47 10.61
C ARG A 15 17.43 28.50 9.86
N THR A 16 16.49 28.02 9.05
CA THR A 16 15.49 28.86 8.37
C THR A 16 14.34 29.20 9.31
N GLY A 17 13.74 30.38 9.12
CA GLY A 17 12.78 31.04 10.02
C GLY A 17 11.51 30.25 10.40
N GLU A 18 10.72 30.87 11.28
CA GLU A 18 9.51 30.28 11.86
C GLU A 18 8.50 29.84 10.78
N SER A 19 7.98 28.62 10.91
CA SER A 19 6.97 28.08 10.00
C SER A 19 5.67 28.89 10.05
N THR A 20 4.97 28.94 8.93
CA THR A 20 3.67 29.61 8.89
C THR A 20 2.65 28.91 9.81
N PRO A 21 1.64 29.65 10.33
CA PRO A 21 0.54 29.03 11.09
C PRO A 21 -0.23 27.97 10.30
N GLU A 22 -0.26 28.09 8.97
CA GLU A 22 -0.89 27.10 8.09
C GLU A 22 -0.10 25.79 8.08
N LEU A 23 1.22 25.85 7.88
CA LEU A 23 2.07 24.67 7.93
C LEU A 23 2.02 24.02 9.31
N LYS A 24 2.09 24.82 10.37
CA LYS A 24 1.99 24.34 11.76
C LYS A 24 0.71 23.53 12.00
N ASN A 25 -0.43 24.08 11.58
CA ASN A 25 -1.72 23.39 11.71
C ASN A 25 -1.80 22.12 10.86
N ARG A 26 -1.26 22.15 9.65
CA ARG A 26 -1.28 21.00 8.74
C ARG A 26 -0.42 19.86 9.27
N VAL A 27 0.81 20.14 9.70
CA VAL A 27 1.71 19.13 10.28
C VAL A 27 1.16 18.58 11.58
N ARG A 28 0.62 19.43 12.46
CA ARG A 28 -0.07 18.97 13.68
C ARG A 28 -1.18 17.96 13.36
N ARG A 29 -2.10 18.29 12.44
CA ARG A 29 -3.19 17.38 12.05
C ARG A 29 -2.68 16.08 11.41
N PHE A 30 -1.66 16.16 10.57
CA PHE A 30 -1.02 14.99 10.00
C PHE A 30 -0.47 14.08 11.10
N VAL A 31 0.27 14.65 12.06
CA VAL A 31 0.86 13.90 13.19
C VAL A 31 -0.24 13.24 14.03
N GLU A 32 -1.30 13.96 14.38
CA GLU A 32 -2.43 13.42 15.17
C GLU A 32 -3.07 12.18 14.53
N LEU A 33 -3.21 12.16 13.20
CA LEU A 33 -3.73 11.00 12.47
C LEU A 33 -2.67 9.89 12.31
N ALA A 34 -1.43 10.28 12.01
CA ALA A 34 -0.32 9.33 11.86
C ALA A 34 -0.01 8.58 13.16
N GLU A 35 -0.21 9.20 14.31
CA GLU A 35 -0.08 8.55 15.62
C GLU A 35 -1.16 7.51 15.88
N GLN A 36 -2.38 7.72 15.36
CA GLN A 36 -3.44 6.71 15.41
C GLN A 36 -3.14 5.50 14.50
N VAL A 37 -2.45 5.74 13.39
CA VAL A 37 -1.91 4.67 12.53
C VAL A 37 -0.79 3.93 13.26
N GLU A 38 0.18 4.65 13.83
CA GLU A 38 1.30 4.05 14.58
C GLU A 38 0.82 3.18 15.75
N ALA A 39 -0.21 3.60 16.48
CA ALA A 39 -0.78 2.85 17.60
C ALA A 39 -1.63 1.63 17.19
N HIS A 40 -1.85 1.40 15.90
CA HIS A 40 -2.66 0.30 15.40
C HIS A 40 -1.94 -1.06 15.53
N ARG A 41 -2.64 -2.14 15.91
CA ARG A 41 -2.01 -3.46 16.17
C ARG A 41 -1.39 -4.14 14.95
N LEU A 42 -1.75 -3.74 13.73
CA LEU A 42 -1.14 -4.23 12.48
C LEU A 42 0.10 -3.44 12.04
N THR A 43 0.45 -2.38 12.76
CA THR A 43 1.62 -1.58 12.43
C THR A 43 2.89 -2.41 12.61
N GLY A 44 3.65 -2.59 11.52
CA GLY A 44 4.85 -3.43 11.50
C GLY A 44 4.58 -4.93 11.30
N SER A 45 3.30 -5.32 11.15
CA SER A 45 2.92 -6.68 10.77
C SER A 45 3.19 -6.93 9.29
N SER A 46 3.29 -8.20 8.92
CA SER A 46 3.26 -8.62 7.51
C SER A 46 1.80 -8.88 7.11
N PRO A 47 1.40 -8.57 5.86
CA PRO A 47 0.10 -8.99 5.35
C PRO A 47 -0.07 -10.51 5.49
N GLY A 48 -1.27 -10.97 5.81
CA GLY A 48 -1.56 -12.40 5.71
C GLY A 48 -1.37 -12.88 4.28
N PHE A 49 -1.11 -14.17 4.08
CA PHE A 49 -0.99 -14.74 2.73
C PHE A 49 -2.33 -15.35 2.28
N MET A 50 -2.67 -15.21 0.99
CA MET A 50 -3.72 -16.01 0.37
C MET A 50 -3.15 -17.38 0.00
N ASN A 51 -3.85 -18.44 0.36
CA ASN A 51 -3.57 -19.78 -0.13
C ASN A 51 -4.51 -20.08 -1.30
N PHE A 52 -3.97 -20.65 -2.38
CA PHE A 52 -4.73 -21.07 -3.53
C PHE A 52 -4.58 -22.58 -3.67
N THR A 53 -5.70 -23.28 -3.58
CA THR A 53 -5.80 -24.71 -3.88
C THR A 53 -6.57 -24.85 -5.18
N LEU A 54 -5.94 -25.42 -6.21
CA LEU A 54 -6.62 -25.72 -7.47
C LEU A 54 -7.14 -27.16 -7.42
N GLU A 55 -8.39 -27.36 -7.79
CA GLU A 55 -8.99 -28.68 -7.96
C GLU A 55 -9.07 -29.01 -9.46
N ALA A 56 -8.42 -30.10 -9.83
CA ALA A 56 -8.40 -30.59 -11.21
C ALA A 56 -9.06 -31.97 -11.28
N ASP A 57 -9.80 -32.20 -12.36
CA ASP A 57 -10.24 -33.51 -12.78
C ASP A 57 -9.04 -34.25 -13.35
N LEU A 58 -8.63 -35.31 -12.65
CA LEU A 58 -7.45 -36.10 -12.97
C LEU A 58 -7.60 -36.88 -14.28
N ASP A 59 -8.83 -37.16 -14.72
CA ASP A 59 -9.08 -37.95 -15.93
C ASP A 59 -9.06 -37.07 -17.20
N THR A 60 -9.50 -35.82 -17.08
CA THR A 60 -9.58 -34.88 -18.21
C THR A 60 -8.46 -33.85 -18.22
N GLY A 61 -7.71 -33.73 -17.12
CA GLY A 61 -6.72 -32.66 -16.93
C GLY A 61 -7.36 -31.27 -16.85
N THR A 62 -8.69 -31.20 -16.73
CA THR A 62 -9.40 -29.92 -16.69
C THR A 62 -9.54 -29.42 -15.27
N THR A 63 -9.28 -28.13 -15.06
CA THR A 63 -9.57 -27.49 -13.77
C THR A 63 -11.08 -27.45 -13.56
N ILE A 64 -11.55 -28.16 -12.55
CA ILE A 64 -12.98 -28.25 -12.18
C ILE A 64 -13.35 -27.28 -11.06
N GLY A 65 -12.36 -26.75 -10.35
CA GLY A 65 -12.58 -25.79 -9.28
C GLY A 65 -11.28 -25.19 -8.74
N GLY A 66 -11.44 -24.23 -7.83
CA GLY A 66 -10.34 -23.66 -7.08
C GLY A 66 -10.87 -23.12 -5.76
N LEU A 67 -10.20 -23.46 -4.67
CA LEU A 67 -10.46 -22.94 -3.35
C LEU A 67 -9.38 -21.95 -2.97
N VAL A 68 -9.76 -20.69 -2.80
CA VAL A 68 -8.88 -19.70 -2.18
C VAL A 68 -9.16 -19.71 -0.69
N THR A 69 -8.19 -20.14 0.10
CA THR A 69 -8.23 -19.99 1.56
C THR A 69 -7.54 -18.69 1.93
N VAL A 70 -8.33 -17.67 2.21
CA VAL A 70 -7.85 -16.47 2.88
C VAL A 70 -7.65 -16.83 4.34
N THR A 71 -6.41 -16.84 4.82
CA THR A 71 -6.16 -16.95 6.26
C THR A 71 -6.62 -15.61 6.86
N PRO A 72 -7.72 -15.56 7.65
CA PRO A 72 -8.19 -14.29 8.15
C PRO A 72 -7.28 -13.90 9.30
N ASP A 73 -6.59 -12.77 9.14
CA ASP A 73 -6.62 -11.82 10.25
C ASP A 73 -8.05 -11.25 10.30
N ASP A 74 -8.49 -10.86 11.49
CA ASP A 74 -9.77 -10.19 11.73
C ASP A 74 -10.00 -9.07 10.68
N PRO A 75 -10.97 -9.20 9.75
CA PRO A 75 -11.11 -8.29 8.61
C PRO A 75 -11.38 -6.84 9.05
N ASP A 76 -12.10 -6.68 10.16
CA ASP A 76 -12.40 -5.37 10.76
C ASP A 76 -11.11 -4.61 11.12
N LEU A 77 -10.01 -5.36 11.32
CA LEU A 77 -8.76 -4.79 11.77
C LEU A 77 -8.03 -4.02 10.68
N TRP A 78 -7.82 -4.63 9.52
CA TRP A 78 -7.10 -3.97 8.45
C TRP A 78 -7.99 -2.92 7.78
N GLU A 79 -9.31 -3.11 7.79
CA GLU A 79 -10.27 -2.11 7.32
C GLU A 79 -10.25 -0.86 8.21
N LEU A 80 -10.15 -1.03 9.54
CA LEU A 80 -9.93 0.06 10.46
C LEU A 80 -8.60 0.80 10.17
N LEU A 81 -7.52 0.07 9.91
CA LEU A 81 -6.25 0.66 9.51
C LEU A 81 -6.38 1.48 8.21
N ALA A 82 -6.96 0.89 7.16
CA ALA A 82 -7.19 1.53 5.88
C ALA A 82 -8.05 2.80 6.02
N THR A 83 -9.05 2.78 6.90
CA THR A 83 -9.89 3.95 7.22
C THR A 83 -9.09 5.07 7.87
N ARG A 84 -8.20 4.76 8.81
CA ARG A 84 -7.31 5.74 9.46
C ARG A 84 -6.32 6.36 8.47
N GLU A 85 -5.88 5.59 7.49
CA GLU A 85 -4.90 6.01 6.47
C GLU A 85 -5.51 6.73 5.27
N ARG A 86 -6.85 6.70 5.13
CA ARG A 86 -7.57 7.20 3.96
C ARG A 86 -7.07 8.55 3.47
N THR A 87 -7.03 9.56 4.35
CA THR A 87 -6.63 10.93 3.99
C THR A 87 -5.11 11.14 3.93
N LEU A 88 -4.32 10.19 4.43
CA LEU A 88 -2.87 10.31 4.52
C LEU A 88 -2.17 9.71 3.30
N VAL A 89 -2.72 8.64 2.71
CA VAL A 89 -2.06 7.87 1.64
C VAL A 89 -2.96 7.62 0.43
N PHE A 90 -4.27 7.44 0.64
CA PHE A 90 -5.14 6.95 -0.43
C PHE A 90 -5.87 8.06 -1.20
N VAL A 91 -6.25 9.17 -0.55
CA VAL A 91 -6.88 10.31 -1.23
C VAL A 91 -5.82 11.36 -1.55
N GLU A 92 -5.31 11.34 -2.78
CA GLU A 92 -4.14 12.12 -3.22
C GLU A 92 -4.33 13.64 -3.18
N ASP A 93 -5.58 14.11 -3.30
CA ASP A 93 -5.92 15.52 -3.29
C ASP A 93 -6.16 16.09 -1.89
N GLU A 94 -6.13 15.25 -0.84
CA GLU A 94 -6.28 15.72 0.52
C GLU A 94 -5.10 16.62 0.94
N PRO A 95 -5.35 17.75 1.63
CA PRO A 95 -4.27 18.61 2.15
C PRO A 95 -3.32 17.88 3.12
N LEU A 96 -3.82 16.84 3.79
CA LEU A 96 -3.08 16.00 4.74
C LEU A 96 -2.37 14.83 4.06
N HIS A 97 -2.52 14.64 2.75
CA HIS A 97 -1.82 13.59 2.04
C HIS A 97 -0.30 13.76 2.22
N LEU A 98 0.40 12.65 2.49
CA LEU A 98 1.80 12.66 2.93
C LEU A 98 2.72 13.45 1.98
N THR A 99 2.47 13.38 0.66
CA THR A 99 3.27 14.09 -0.34
C THR A 99 3.01 15.60 -0.32
N LYS A 100 1.77 16.03 0.00
CA LYS A 100 1.40 17.44 0.10
C LYS A 100 1.99 18.06 1.37
N VAL A 101 1.97 17.32 2.49
CA VAL A 101 2.62 17.73 3.75
C VAL A 101 4.13 17.85 3.56
N ALA A 102 4.78 16.82 3.00
CA ALA A 102 6.22 16.85 2.72
C ALA A 102 6.61 18.02 1.80
N ALA A 103 5.84 18.25 0.73
CA ALA A 103 6.09 19.36 -0.18
C ALA A 103 5.92 20.74 0.49
N ALA A 104 4.98 20.88 1.42
CA ALA A 104 4.79 22.12 2.18
C ALA A 104 5.99 22.39 3.09
N ILE A 105 6.48 21.37 3.82
CA ILE A 105 7.69 21.48 4.65
C ILE A 105 8.90 21.88 3.79
N GLY A 106 9.13 21.21 2.64
CA GLY A 106 10.27 21.53 1.76
C GLY A 106 10.17 22.91 1.09
N ARG A 107 8.96 23.48 0.98
CA ARG A 107 8.75 24.83 0.46
C ARG A 107 9.17 25.89 1.46
N GLU A 108 8.73 25.76 2.71
CA GLU A 108 9.04 26.72 3.78
C GLU A 108 10.47 26.54 4.34
N HIS A 109 11.00 25.33 4.30
CA HIS A 109 12.36 25.02 4.76
C HIS A 109 13.20 24.44 3.63
N PRO A 110 13.86 25.29 2.81
CA PRO A 110 14.69 24.85 1.69
C PRO A 110 15.76 23.81 2.07
N GLY A 111 16.35 23.90 3.28
CA GLY A 111 17.32 22.93 3.80
C GLY A 111 16.75 21.52 4.01
N LEU A 112 15.43 21.36 4.01
CA LEU A 112 14.72 20.08 4.18
C LEU A 112 14.18 19.51 2.86
N ARG A 113 14.41 20.18 1.72
CA ARG A 113 13.88 19.74 0.42
C ARG A 113 14.29 18.33 0.06
N GLU A 114 15.54 17.97 0.23
CA GLU A 114 15.99 16.62 -0.11
C GLU A 114 15.35 15.58 0.83
N ALA A 115 15.34 15.83 2.15
CA ALA A 115 14.70 14.94 3.12
C ALA A 115 13.20 14.71 2.83
N THR A 116 12.47 15.77 2.46
CA THR A 116 11.04 15.70 2.13
C THR A 116 10.78 15.10 0.74
N LYS A 117 11.70 15.28 -0.21
CA LYS A 117 11.64 14.65 -1.54
C LYS A 117 11.76 13.13 -1.48
N LEU A 118 12.54 12.59 -0.54
CA LEU A 118 12.60 11.14 -0.30
C LEU A 118 11.21 10.56 0.03
N LEU A 119 10.38 11.25 0.83
CA LEU A 119 9.01 10.77 1.12
C LEU A 119 8.17 10.69 -0.15
N GLY A 120 8.28 11.67 -1.04
CA GLY A 120 7.62 11.63 -2.34
C GLY A 120 8.12 10.51 -3.25
N GLN A 121 9.41 10.17 -3.18
CA GLN A 121 9.97 9.01 -3.88
C GLN A 121 9.44 7.69 -3.31
N LEU A 122 9.46 7.52 -1.98
CA LEU A 122 8.94 6.32 -1.31
C LEU A 122 7.47 6.09 -1.62
N TYR A 123 6.66 7.14 -1.65
CA TYR A 123 5.26 7.04 -2.06
C TYR A 123 5.10 6.63 -3.53
N ARG A 124 5.86 7.25 -4.44
CA ARG A 124 5.82 6.85 -5.86
C ARG A 124 6.23 5.39 -6.04
N GLU A 125 7.28 4.97 -5.35
CA GLU A 125 7.72 3.57 -5.38
C GLU A 125 6.66 2.63 -4.79
N TRP A 126 6.04 3.00 -3.68
CA TRP A 126 4.93 2.23 -3.13
C TRP A 126 3.80 2.13 -4.16
N LYS A 127 3.42 3.23 -4.81
CA LYS A 127 2.35 3.27 -5.83
C LYS A 127 2.69 2.40 -7.05
N SER A 128 3.93 2.47 -7.54
CA SER A 128 4.34 1.86 -8.80
C SER A 128 4.85 0.43 -8.67
N LYS A 129 5.36 0.02 -7.50
CA LYS A 129 5.88 -1.33 -7.30
C LYS A 129 4.71 -2.26 -6.95
N PRO A 130 4.41 -3.26 -7.78
CA PRO A 130 3.42 -4.25 -7.41
C PRO A 130 3.90 -5.01 -6.17
N ARG A 131 3.02 -5.17 -5.19
CA ARG A 131 3.28 -6.03 -4.01
C ARG A 131 2.72 -7.44 -4.23
N PHE A 132 1.70 -7.52 -5.06
CA PHE A 132 1.08 -8.73 -5.55
C PHE A 132 0.80 -8.53 -7.05
N LEU A 133 0.99 -9.58 -7.84
CA LEU A 133 0.64 -9.58 -9.26
C LEU A 133 -0.41 -10.66 -9.50
N VAL A 134 -1.51 -10.27 -10.13
CA VAL A 134 -2.60 -11.19 -10.50
C VAL A 134 -2.70 -11.21 -12.01
N GLN A 135 -2.55 -12.38 -12.61
CA GLN A 135 -2.77 -12.57 -14.04
C GLN A 135 -4.19 -13.08 -14.27
N LYS A 136 -5.00 -12.32 -15.01
CA LYS A 136 -6.35 -12.74 -15.43
C LYS A 136 -6.26 -13.41 -16.80
N PHE A 137 -6.74 -14.64 -16.91
CA PHE A 137 -6.80 -15.33 -18.20
C PHE A 137 -8.19 -15.18 -18.82
N PRO A 138 -8.31 -14.69 -20.07
CA PRO A 138 -9.60 -14.46 -20.69
C PRO A 138 -10.27 -15.74 -21.22
N ASN A 139 -9.54 -16.85 -21.41
CA ASN A 139 -10.06 -18.17 -21.77
C ASN A 139 -8.96 -19.23 -21.54
N ALA A 140 -9.31 -20.39 -20.97
CA ALA A 140 -8.56 -21.66 -20.82
C ALA A 140 -7.04 -21.61 -20.55
N ALA A 141 -6.60 -22.26 -19.47
CA ALA A 141 -5.18 -22.42 -19.13
C ALA A 141 -4.35 -23.02 -20.30
N PRO A 142 -3.09 -22.58 -20.51
CA PRO A 142 -2.22 -23.12 -21.56
C PRO A 142 -1.86 -24.60 -21.31
N PRO A 143 -1.75 -25.42 -22.36
CA PRO A 143 -1.50 -26.86 -22.24
C PRO A 143 -0.04 -27.18 -21.89
N GLY A 144 0.17 -28.17 -21.02
CA GLY A 144 1.50 -28.76 -20.74
C GLY A 144 2.06 -28.56 -19.32
N LEU A 145 1.23 -28.19 -18.34
CA LEU A 145 1.67 -28.01 -16.97
C LEU A 145 1.39 -29.26 -16.12
N PRO A 146 2.34 -29.71 -15.27
CA PRO A 146 2.17 -30.88 -14.43
C PRO A 146 1.19 -30.63 -13.28
N ASP A 147 0.69 -31.72 -12.69
CA ASP A 147 -0.31 -31.71 -11.62
C ASP A 147 0.09 -30.80 -10.44
N GLY A 148 -0.86 -29.94 -10.02
CA GLY A 148 -0.66 -28.95 -8.95
C GLY A 148 -0.10 -27.59 -9.40
N SER A 149 -0.03 -27.31 -10.70
CA SER A 149 0.57 -26.05 -11.19
C SER A 149 -0.34 -24.83 -11.02
N LEU A 150 0.10 -23.92 -10.15
CA LEU A 150 -0.29 -22.51 -10.11
C LEU A 150 0.50 -21.77 -11.21
N LEU A 151 -0.17 -21.14 -12.18
CA LEU A 151 0.54 -20.55 -13.34
C LEU A 151 1.36 -19.30 -12.99
N SER A 152 0.90 -18.50 -12.03
CA SER A 152 1.71 -17.60 -11.18
C SER A 152 0.78 -16.69 -10.35
N LEU A 153 1.03 -16.63 -9.04
CA LEU A 153 0.65 -15.52 -8.17
C LEU A 153 1.91 -15.19 -7.38
N HIS A 154 2.56 -14.09 -7.72
CA HIS A 154 3.71 -13.64 -6.95
C HIS A 154 3.22 -12.82 -5.75
N VAL A 155 3.44 -13.37 -4.56
CA VAL A 155 3.07 -12.79 -3.27
C VAL A 155 4.35 -12.55 -2.49
N GLY A 156 4.85 -11.31 -2.54
CA GLY A 156 6.11 -10.91 -1.92
C GLY A 156 6.80 -9.80 -2.71
N PRO A 157 7.75 -9.05 -2.09
CA PRO A 157 8.52 -8.05 -2.82
C PRO A 157 9.21 -8.73 -4.01
N PRO A 158 9.04 -8.23 -5.25
CA PRO A 158 9.56 -8.88 -6.43
C PRO A 158 11.10 -8.98 -6.37
N THR A 159 11.64 -10.14 -5.99
CA THR A 159 13.01 -10.53 -6.36
C THR A 159 12.96 -11.05 -7.79
N ILE A 160 12.79 -10.13 -8.76
CA ILE A 160 12.71 -10.45 -10.18
C ILE A 160 14.12 -10.76 -10.71
N THR A 161 14.30 -11.95 -11.28
CA THR A 161 15.47 -12.33 -12.09
C THR A 161 15.09 -12.70 -13.54
N SER A 162 13.82 -12.59 -13.93
CA SER A 162 13.34 -12.87 -15.29
C SER A 162 12.28 -11.87 -15.74
N GLU A 163 12.39 -11.39 -16.97
CA GLU A 163 11.46 -10.44 -17.59
C GLU A 163 10.08 -11.09 -17.76
N ILE A 164 9.12 -10.69 -16.93
CA ILE A 164 7.70 -11.04 -17.08
C ILE A 164 7.03 -9.91 -17.87
N ASP A 165 6.26 -10.24 -18.89
CA ASP A 165 5.42 -9.27 -19.61
C ASP A 165 4.25 -8.83 -18.73
N LEU A 166 4.33 -7.60 -18.21
CA LEU A 166 3.36 -7.03 -17.28
C LEU A 166 2.17 -6.37 -17.98
N THR A 167 2.13 -6.34 -19.32
CA THR A 167 1.15 -5.54 -20.08
C THR A 167 -0.31 -6.00 -19.90
N SER A 168 -0.54 -7.27 -19.51
CA SER A 168 -1.88 -7.82 -19.25
C SER A 168 -2.19 -8.01 -17.76
N MET A 169 -1.35 -7.50 -16.84
CA MET A 169 -1.52 -7.70 -15.40
C MET A 169 -2.21 -6.51 -14.75
N THR A 170 -3.24 -6.77 -13.95
CA THR A 170 -3.82 -5.76 -13.06
C THR A 170 -2.95 -5.65 -11.82
N SER A 171 -2.58 -4.43 -11.45
CA SER A 171 -1.80 -4.18 -10.25
C SER A 171 -2.64 -4.40 -8.99
N ASP A 172 -1.99 -4.80 -7.90
CA ASP A 172 -2.64 -4.87 -6.59
C ASP A 172 -3.18 -3.52 -6.10
N LEU A 173 -2.60 -2.40 -6.55
CA LEU A 173 -3.15 -1.08 -6.23
C LEU A 173 -4.51 -0.84 -6.90
N GLU A 174 -4.67 -1.24 -8.16
CA GLU A 174 -5.94 -1.13 -8.87
C GLU A 174 -7.02 -1.99 -8.22
N LEU A 175 -6.69 -3.25 -7.88
CA LEU A 175 -7.58 -4.16 -7.17
C LEU A 175 -7.96 -3.63 -5.77
N ALA A 176 -6.98 -3.07 -5.04
CA ALA A 176 -7.23 -2.44 -3.75
C ALA A 176 -8.16 -1.22 -3.89
N ASN A 177 -7.90 -0.36 -4.87
CA ASN A 177 -8.72 0.82 -5.13
C ASN A 177 -10.15 0.46 -5.48
N LEU A 178 -10.38 -0.65 -6.19
CA LEU A 178 -11.73 -1.12 -6.45
C LEU A 178 -12.46 -1.37 -5.12
N TYR A 179 -11.90 -2.20 -4.23
CA TYR A 179 -12.53 -2.51 -2.94
C TYR A 179 -12.70 -1.29 -2.03
N LEU A 180 -11.63 -0.50 -1.87
CA LEU A 180 -11.62 0.61 -0.93
C LEU A 180 -12.67 1.66 -1.32
N ASN A 181 -12.82 1.96 -2.60
CA ASN A 181 -13.81 2.92 -3.07
C ASN A 181 -15.24 2.34 -3.14
N SER A 182 -15.39 1.04 -3.42
CA SER A 182 -16.71 0.40 -3.55
C SER A 182 -17.34 0.00 -2.22
N ARG A 183 -16.53 -0.45 -1.25
CA ARG A 183 -16.99 -1.05 0.01
C ARG A 183 -16.55 -0.36 1.27
N LEU A 184 -15.38 0.25 1.30
CA LEU A 184 -14.92 0.89 2.55
C LEU A 184 -15.33 2.36 2.61
N TRP A 185 -15.24 3.08 1.50
CA TRP A 185 -15.46 4.52 1.44
C TRP A 185 -16.78 4.93 0.77
N HIS A 186 -17.41 3.99 0.05
CA HIS A 186 -18.72 4.11 -0.61
C HIS A 186 -18.93 5.38 -1.43
N ALA A 187 -17.86 5.95 -1.98
CA ALA A 187 -17.90 7.24 -2.67
C ALA A 187 -17.97 7.09 -4.20
N ASP A 188 -17.84 5.86 -4.73
CA ASP A 188 -17.69 5.58 -6.16
C ASP A 188 -18.73 4.54 -6.61
N GLU A 189 -19.75 4.99 -7.34
CA GLU A 189 -20.87 4.17 -7.79
C GLU A 189 -20.42 3.16 -8.86
N ASP A 190 -19.58 3.58 -9.81
CA ASP A 190 -19.09 2.72 -10.90
C ASP A 190 -18.29 1.54 -10.32
N LYS A 191 -17.39 1.82 -9.37
CA LYS A 191 -16.63 0.76 -8.67
C LYS A 191 -17.53 -0.15 -7.83
N SER A 192 -18.64 0.37 -7.32
CA SER A 192 -19.62 -0.43 -6.58
C SER A 192 -20.34 -1.41 -7.49
N GLN A 193 -20.77 -0.96 -8.67
CA GLN A 193 -21.39 -1.84 -9.68
C GLN A 193 -20.39 -2.88 -10.20
N GLU A 194 -19.15 -2.47 -10.48
CA GLU A 194 -18.10 -3.39 -10.90
C GLU A 194 -17.88 -4.48 -9.85
N TRP A 195 -17.73 -4.10 -8.58
CA TRP A 195 -17.62 -5.05 -7.46
C TRP A 195 -18.82 -6.01 -7.37
N ASP A 196 -20.05 -5.50 -7.52
CA ASP A 196 -21.25 -6.32 -7.41
C ASP A 196 -21.37 -7.37 -8.52
N SER A 197 -20.81 -7.08 -9.69
CA SER A 197 -20.74 -8.00 -10.83
C SER A 197 -19.66 -9.08 -10.71
N MET A 198 -18.72 -8.94 -9.77
CA MET A 198 -17.59 -9.86 -9.60
C MET A 198 -17.99 -11.20 -8.96
N THR A 199 -17.25 -12.25 -9.33
CA THR A 199 -17.29 -13.53 -8.62
C THR A 199 -16.75 -13.39 -7.19
N GLU A 200 -17.12 -14.31 -6.29
CA GLU A 200 -16.61 -14.31 -4.91
C GLU A 200 -15.07 -14.42 -4.85
N MET A 201 -14.46 -15.08 -5.84
CA MET A 201 -13.01 -15.20 -5.98
C MET A 201 -12.35 -13.85 -6.33
N GLU A 202 -12.93 -13.11 -7.27
CA GLU A 202 -12.45 -11.76 -7.62
C GLU A 202 -12.59 -10.79 -6.45
N LYS A 203 -13.71 -10.87 -5.71
CA LYS A 203 -13.94 -10.10 -4.48
C LYS A 203 -12.93 -10.44 -3.38
N ALA A 204 -12.61 -11.72 -3.17
CA ALA A 204 -11.59 -12.13 -2.21
C ALA A 204 -10.21 -11.58 -2.57
N THR A 205 -9.86 -11.60 -3.86
CA THR A 205 -8.59 -11.09 -4.38
C THR A 205 -8.46 -9.58 -4.15
N CYS A 206 -9.50 -8.81 -4.48
CA CYS A 206 -9.53 -7.36 -4.27
C CYS A 206 -9.42 -6.98 -2.77
N ARG A 207 -10.11 -7.70 -1.89
CA ARG A 207 -9.98 -7.53 -0.43
C ARG A 207 -8.55 -7.74 0.05
N LYS A 208 -7.88 -8.80 -0.42
CA LYS A 208 -6.50 -9.06 -0.01
C LYS A 208 -5.53 -8.00 -0.54
N ALA A 209 -5.72 -7.56 -1.77
CA ALA A 209 -4.94 -6.47 -2.33
C ALA A 209 -5.09 -5.20 -1.47
N ALA A 210 -6.30 -4.88 -1.03
CA ALA A 210 -6.57 -3.77 -0.12
C ALA A 210 -5.90 -3.93 1.26
N GLU A 211 -5.95 -5.11 1.87
CA GLU A 211 -5.25 -5.42 3.12
C GLU A 211 -3.73 -5.19 3.00
N GLY A 212 -3.10 -5.78 1.97
CA GLY A 212 -1.67 -5.63 1.76
C GLY A 212 -1.25 -4.19 1.47
N ARG A 213 -2.11 -3.42 0.80
CA ARG A 213 -1.90 -1.99 0.55
C ARG A 213 -2.04 -1.16 1.81
N ALA A 214 -3.02 -1.43 2.67
CA ALA A 214 -3.17 -0.76 3.97
C ALA A 214 -1.95 -1.03 4.88
N ILE A 215 -1.58 -2.29 5.08
CA ILE A 215 -0.45 -2.64 5.95
C ILE A 215 0.87 -2.04 5.45
N SER A 216 1.11 -2.03 4.13
CA SER A 216 2.31 -1.40 3.56
C SER A 216 2.23 0.14 3.54
N GLY A 217 1.04 0.71 3.43
CA GLY A 217 0.77 2.15 3.53
C GLY A 217 1.13 2.70 4.92
N ALA A 218 0.83 1.94 5.98
CA ALA A 218 1.24 2.26 7.36
C ALA A 218 2.73 2.55 7.46
N GLY A 219 3.56 1.76 6.79
CA GLY A 219 5.00 1.94 6.74
C GLY A 219 5.43 3.31 6.19
N LEU A 220 4.71 3.85 5.20
CA LEU A 220 4.97 5.19 4.67
C LEU A 220 4.60 6.28 5.68
N VAL A 221 3.42 6.15 6.29
CA VAL A 221 2.90 7.11 7.29
C VAL A 221 3.87 7.20 8.47
N ILE A 222 4.31 6.04 8.98
CA ILE A 222 5.24 5.96 10.11
C ILE A 222 6.61 6.52 9.75
N SER A 223 7.08 6.28 8.52
CA SER A 223 8.35 6.85 8.05
C SER A 223 8.30 8.38 8.01
N ALA A 224 7.19 8.95 7.52
CA ALA A 224 6.96 10.39 7.54
C ALA A 224 6.86 10.95 8.97
N LEU A 225 6.12 10.27 9.86
CA LEU A 225 6.00 10.64 11.27
C LEU A 225 7.36 10.67 11.98
N ARG A 226 8.20 9.64 11.77
CA ARG A 226 9.55 9.56 12.32
C ARG A 226 10.44 10.71 11.82
N LEU A 227 10.37 11.03 10.52
CA LEU A 227 11.10 12.18 9.98
C LEU A 227 10.65 13.48 10.64
N ILE A 228 9.35 13.73 10.74
CA ILE A 228 8.79 14.94 11.39
C ILE A 228 9.27 15.05 12.84
N ARG A 229 9.22 13.96 13.61
CA ARG A 229 9.73 13.92 15.00
C ARG A 229 11.22 14.22 15.09
N LEU A 230 12.04 13.64 14.21
CA LEU A 230 13.48 13.91 14.15
C LEU A 230 13.76 15.38 13.83
N LEU A 231 13.02 15.97 12.89
CA LEU A 231 13.18 17.37 12.52
C LEU A 231 12.80 18.30 13.68
N ARG A 232 11.71 18.02 14.40
CA ARG A 232 11.34 18.77 15.61
C ARG A 232 12.43 18.71 16.69
N GLN A 233 13.06 17.54 16.90
CA GLN A 233 14.20 17.39 17.81
C GLN A 233 15.42 18.24 17.40
N ASN A 234 15.57 18.51 16.09
CA ASN A 234 16.62 19.37 15.55
C ASN A 234 16.24 20.87 15.53
N GLY A 235 15.11 21.24 16.15
CA GLY A 235 14.70 22.64 16.33
C GLY A 235 13.85 23.22 15.20
N TYR A 236 13.29 22.39 14.31
CA TYR A 236 12.27 22.83 13.38
C TYR A 236 10.90 22.90 14.06
N ASP A 237 10.28 24.08 14.05
CA ASP A 237 8.99 24.32 14.66
C ASP A 237 7.89 24.42 13.59
N PHE A 238 7.34 23.27 13.22
CA PHE A 238 6.10 23.09 12.46
C PHE A 238 5.18 22.12 13.21
#